data_AF-A0A919U8L1-F1
#
_entry.id   AF-A0A919U8L1-F1
#
_cell.length_a   1.000
_cell.length_b   1.000
_cell.length_c   1.000
_cell.angle_alpha   90.00
_cell.angle_beta   90.00
_cell.angle_gamma   90.00
#
_symmetry.space_group_name_H-M   'P 1'
#
loop_
_entity.id
_entity.type
_entity.pdbx_description
1 polymer ?
#
loop_
_entity_poly.entity_id
_entity_poly.type
_entity_poly.pdbx_seq_one_letter_code
_entity_poly.pdbx_strand_id
1 'polypeptide(L)'
;MHQSRFVFLALAGAAADDGTVAAATTWMLVSPNNRPLGRAARTFDTYGACRDAVLRLQAGFAAVRSTVAAVESNGQWVWRAEVDGATVGMSSRSYLRARECHYNLERFLEAVPAALVVAGTRSVRGGHRMAFNATGDLAALPPSPAPWGARAPYADRPRHGDRGARARGAHPLSPAPGSPTA
;
A
#
# COMPACT_ATOMS: atom_id res chain seq x y z
N MET A 1 -19.40 -22.96 -3.79
CA MET A 1 -18.60 -21.79 -4.25
C MET A 1 -17.96 -21.15 -3.04
N HIS A 2 -16.63 -21.02 -3.00
CA HIS A 2 -15.96 -20.32 -1.89
C HIS A 2 -16.13 -18.81 -2.09
N GLN A 3 -16.62 -18.10 -1.08
CA GLN A 3 -16.80 -16.64 -1.11
C GLN A 3 -15.63 -15.93 -0.41
N SER A 4 -15.37 -14.68 -0.80
CA SER A 4 -14.48 -13.80 -0.04
C SER A 4 -15.04 -13.60 1.37
N ARG A 5 -14.17 -13.36 2.35
CA ARG A 5 -14.58 -13.21 3.74
C ARG A 5 -13.71 -12.25 4.52
N PHE A 6 -14.34 -11.50 5.41
CA PHE A 6 -13.65 -10.77 6.47
C PHE A 6 -13.30 -11.73 7.60
N VAL A 7 -12.02 -11.77 7.95
CA VAL A 7 -11.51 -12.48 9.12
C VAL A 7 -11.01 -11.47 10.14
N PHE A 8 -11.26 -11.73 11.41
CA PHE A 8 -10.84 -10.86 12.51
C PHE A 8 -9.67 -11.50 13.23
N LEU A 9 -8.64 -10.69 13.47
CA LEU A 9 -7.37 -11.13 14.04
C LEU A 9 -7.18 -10.44 15.39
N ALA A 10 -7.03 -11.23 16.45
CA ALA A 10 -6.61 -10.75 17.75
C ALA A 10 -5.08 -10.64 17.77
N LEU A 11 -4.60 -9.44 18.01
CA LEU A 11 -3.20 -9.09 18.15
C LEU A 11 -2.85 -9.15 19.64
N ALA A 12 -1.77 -9.84 19.98
CA ALA A 12 -1.24 -9.79 21.34
C ALA A 12 -0.89 -8.33 21.68
N GLY A 13 -1.43 -7.84 22.79
CA GLY A 13 -1.15 -6.48 23.26
C GLY A 13 0.31 -6.30 23.63
N ALA A 14 0.80 -5.07 23.49
CA ALA A 14 1.95 -4.65 24.29
C ALA A 14 1.49 -4.56 25.75
N ALA A 15 2.36 -4.90 26.70
CA ALA A 15 2.11 -4.58 28.10
C ALA A 15 2.00 -3.05 28.22
N ALA A 16 0.88 -2.56 28.72
CA ALA A 16 0.77 -1.19 29.17
C ALA A 16 1.60 -1.01 30.46
N ASP A 17 1.94 0.23 30.79
CA ASP A 17 2.75 0.57 31.98
C ASP A 17 2.09 0.11 33.30
N ASP A 18 0.78 -0.17 33.28
CA ASP A 18 -0.01 -0.71 34.40
C ASP A 18 -0.03 -2.25 34.48
N GLY A 19 0.69 -2.95 33.58
CA GLY A 19 0.72 -4.40 33.50
C GLY A 19 -0.43 -5.05 32.73
N THR A 20 -1.37 -4.26 32.18
CA THR A 20 -2.48 -4.78 31.38
C THR A 20 -2.03 -5.05 29.94
N VAL A 21 -2.36 -6.23 29.42
CA VAL A 21 -2.16 -6.55 28.00
C VAL A 21 -3.41 -6.17 27.22
N ALA A 22 -3.43 -4.97 26.63
CA ALA A 22 -4.54 -4.54 25.78
C ALA A 22 -4.50 -5.28 24.43
N ALA A 23 -5.26 -6.36 24.30
CA ALA A 23 -5.37 -7.11 23.06
C ALA A 23 -6.13 -6.28 22.01
N ALA A 24 -5.42 -5.87 20.95
CA ALA A 24 -6.04 -5.14 19.85
C ALA A 24 -6.61 -6.10 18.80
N THR A 25 -7.66 -5.71 18.09
CA THR A 25 -8.26 -6.49 17.00
C THR A 25 -8.10 -5.75 15.67
N THR A 26 -7.89 -6.49 14.58
CA THR A 26 -7.92 -5.96 13.21
C THR A 26 -8.70 -6.88 12.29
N TRP A 27 -9.06 -6.43 11.10
CA TRP A 27 -9.70 -7.26 10.09
C TRP A 27 -8.80 -7.42 8.86
N MET A 28 -8.98 -8.55 8.16
CA MET A 28 -8.39 -8.83 6.87
C MET A 28 -9.48 -9.37 5.94
N LEU A 29 -9.53 -8.84 4.71
CA LEU A 29 -10.35 -9.40 3.65
C LEU A 29 -9.53 -10.45 2.92
N VAL A 30 -10.03 -11.68 2.86
CA VAL A 30 -9.40 -12.78 2.12
C VAL A 30 -10.30 -13.24 1.00
N SER A 31 -9.70 -13.54 -0.15
CA SER A 31 -10.35 -14.10 -1.32
C SER A 31 -10.82 -15.54 -1.08
N PRO A 32 -11.61 -16.12 -2.01
CA PRO A 32 -11.99 -17.53 -1.98
C PRO A 32 -10.81 -18.51 -1.89
N ASN A 33 -9.67 -18.17 -2.50
CA ASN A 33 -8.44 -18.97 -2.45
C ASN A 33 -7.51 -18.62 -1.28
N ASN A 34 -8.06 -18.03 -0.21
CA ASN A 34 -7.36 -17.68 1.03
C ASN A 34 -6.18 -16.69 0.83
N ARG A 35 -6.20 -15.90 -0.25
CA ARG A 35 -5.19 -14.85 -0.46
C ARG A 35 -5.67 -13.57 0.21
N PRO A 36 -4.84 -12.90 1.03
CA PRO A 36 -5.14 -11.57 1.53
C PRO A 36 -5.37 -10.60 0.37
N LEU A 37 -6.51 -9.93 0.38
CA LEU A 37 -6.85 -8.87 -0.56
C LEU A 37 -6.54 -7.51 0.05
N GLY A 38 -6.88 -7.30 1.32
CA GLY A 38 -6.59 -6.06 2.04
C GLY A 38 -6.79 -6.24 3.54
N ARG A 39 -6.37 -5.24 4.32
CA ARG A 39 -6.52 -5.22 5.77
C ARG A 39 -7.01 -3.88 6.28
N ALA A 40 -7.47 -3.85 7.52
CA ALA A 40 -7.81 -2.60 8.19
C ALA A 40 -6.60 -1.66 8.25
N ALA A 41 -6.86 -0.37 8.08
CA ALA A 41 -5.83 0.65 8.22
C ALA A 41 -5.40 0.89 9.67
N ARG A 42 -6.30 0.64 10.61
CA ARG A 42 -6.09 0.76 12.05
C ARG A 42 -6.42 -0.53 12.78
N THR A 43 -6.01 -0.59 14.04
CA THR A 43 -6.50 -1.57 15.01
C THR A 43 -7.71 -1.01 15.75
N PHE A 44 -8.45 -1.90 16.39
CA PHE A 44 -9.65 -1.62 17.18
C PHE A 44 -9.49 -2.25 18.55
N ASP A 45 -10.06 -1.64 19.58
CA ASP A 45 -9.91 -2.13 20.95
C ASP A 45 -10.67 -3.44 21.18
N THR A 46 -11.73 -3.68 20.41
CA THR A 46 -12.59 -4.85 20.57
C THR A 46 -12.96 -5.48 19.23
N TYR A 47 -13.31 -6.77 19.28
CA TYR A 47 -13.93 -7.47 18.16
C TYR A 47 -15.20 -6.78 17.65
N GLY A 48 -16.08 -6.33 18.57
CA GLY A 48 -17.32 -5.63 18.23
C GLY A 48 -17.04 -4.37 17.42
N ALA A 49 -16.15 -3.49 17.89
CA ALA A 49 -15.78 -2.27 17.19
C ALA A 49 -15.16 -2.54 15.79
N CYS A 50 -14.35 -3.60 15.68
CA CYS A 50 -13.76 -4.03 14.42
C CYS A 50 -14.82 -4.55 13.43
N ARG A 51 -15.77 -5.38 13.92
CA ARG A 51 -16.88 -5.91 13.14
C ARG A 51 -17.80 -4.79 12.66
N ASP A 52 -18.14 -3.85 13.53
CA ASP A 52 -18.99 -2.71 13.18
C ASP A 52 -18.30 -1.83 12.12
N ALA A 53 -16.98 -1.70 12.14
CA ALA A 53 -16.24 -1.00 11.10
C ALA A 53 -16.34 -1.71 9.74
N VAL A 54 -16.29 -3.05 9.71
CA VAL A 54 -16.52 -3.83 8.48
C VAL A 54 -17.96 -3.65 7.97
N LEU A 55 -18.95 -3.69 8.86
CA LEU A 55 -20.35 -3.49 8.47
C LEU A 55 -20.59 -2.09 7.94
N ARG A 56 -20.00 -1.06 8.55
CA ARG A 56 -20.03 0.32 8.02
C ARG A 56 -19.34 0.43 6.66
N LEU A 57 -18.21 -0.26 6.45
CA LEU A 57 -17.54 -0.31 5.15
C LEU A 57 -18.44 -0.94 4.08
N GLN A 58 -19.14 -2.04 4.39
CA GLN A 58 -20.06 -2.68 3.44
C GLN A 58 -21.27 -1.79 3.14
N ALA A 59 -21.89 -1.20 4.17
CA ALA A 59 -23.04 -0.31 4.00
C ALA A 59 -22.68 0.98 3.25
N GLY A 60 -21.50 1.55 3.52
CA GLY A 60 -20.97 2.75 2.88
C GLY A 60 -20.15 2.49 1.63
N PHE A 61 -20.18 1.28 1.05
CA PHE A 61 -19.26 0.89 -0.02
C PHE A 61 -19.34 1.82 -1.25
N ALA A 62 -20.52 2.35 -1.57
CA ALA A 62 -20.71 3.29 -2.67
C ALA A 62 -19.93 4.60 -2.51
N ALA A 63 -19.55 4.98 -1.28
CA ALA A 63 -18.78 6.17 -0.98
C ALA A 63 -17.25 5.91 -0.95
N VAL A 64 -16.81 4.68 -1.17
CA VAL A 64 -15.39 4.32 -1.10
C VAL A 64 -14.60 5.00 -2.22
N ARG A 65 -13.55 5.71 -1.80
CA ARG A 65 -12.51 6.26 -2.69
C ARG A 65 -11.25 5.44 -2.51
N SER A 66 -10.47 5.26 -3.57
CA SER A 66 -9.23 4.49 -3.51
C SER A 66 -8.08 5.25 -4.16
N THR A 67 -6.90 5.12 -3.57
CA THR A 67 -5.66 5.70 -4.09
C THR A 67 -4.62 4.59 -4.23
N VAL A 68 -3.89 4.60 -5.36
CA VAL A 68 -2.72 3.74 -5.61
C VAL A 68 -1.50 4.64 -5.76
N ALA A 69 -0.42 4.32 -5.07
CA ALA A 69 0.77 5.16 -5.07
C ALA A 69 2.04 4.36 -4.79
N ALA A 70 3.16 4.90 -5.25
CA ALA A 70 4.48 4.35 -4.93
C ALA A 70 4.94 4.93 -3.59
N VAL A 71 5.43 4.05 -2.71
CA VAL A 71 6.12 4.40 -1.47
C VAL A 71 7.51 4.87 -1.84
N GLU A 72 7.85 6.12 -1.50
CA GLU A 72 9.11 6.75 -1.91
C GLU A 72 10.34 6.02 -1.37
N SER A 73 10.25 5.48 -0.14
CA SER A 73 11.37 4.84 0.55
C SER A 73 11.88 3.57 -0.13
N ASN A 74 11.03 2.85 -0.87
CA ASN A 74 11.37 1.56 -1.48
C ASN A 74 10.90 1.39 -2.93
N GLY A 75 10.23 2.39 -3.51
CA GLY A 75 9.70 2.36 -4.87
C GLY A 75 8.56 1.36 -5.10
N GLN A 76 8.06 0.70 -4.04
CA GLN A 76 7.01 -0.29 -4.13
C GLN A 76 5.64 0.39 -4.09
N TRP A 77 4.65 -0.25 -4.69
CA TRP A 77 3.30 0.25 -4.83
C TRP A 77 2.40 -0.28 -3.72
N VAL A 78 1.56 0.60 -3.17
CA VAL A 78 0.53 0.28 -2.18
C VAL A 78 -0.77 0.95 -2.59
N TRP A 79 -1.87 0.46 -2.04
CA TRP A 79 -3.17 1.10 -2.20
C TRP A 79 -3.81 1.35 -0.83
N ARG A 80 -4.67 2.37 -0.77
CA ARG A 80 -5.54 2.63 0.37
C ARG A 80 -6.97 2.94 -0.10
N ALA A 81 -7.93 2.57 0.73
CA ALA A 81 -9.34 2.84 0.55
C ALA A 81 -9.83 3.75 1.68
N GLU A 82 -10.64 4.73 1.33
CA GLU A 82 -11.13 5.80 2.19
C GLU A 82 -12.66 5.91 2.11
N VAL A 83 -13.29 6.22 3.23
CA VAL A 83 -14.70 6.62 3.31
C VAL A 83 -14.74 7.90 4.13
N ASP A 84 -15.36 8.95 3.59
CA ASP A 84 -15.46 10.28 4.23
C ASP A 84 -14.10 10.83 4.70
N GLY A 85 -13.05 10.61 3.89
CA GLY A 85 -11.68 11.04 4.18
C GLY A 85 -10.92 10.20 5.22
N ALA A 86 -11.58 9.23 5.86
CA ALA A 86 -10.93 8.29 6.77
C ALA A 86 -10.44 7.05 6.02
N THR A 87 -9.14 6.72 6.14
CA THR A 87 -8.64 5.46 5.58
C THR A 87 -9.23 4.28 6.34
N VAL A 88 -9.99 3.45 5.64
CA VAL A 88 -10.68 2.28 6.18
C VAL A 88 -9.89 0.99 5.92
N GLY A 89 -9.26 0.89 4.73
CA GLY A 89 -8.55 -0.31 4.31
C GLY A 89 -7.29 0.02 3.52
N MET A 90 -6.36 -0.92 3.49
CA MET A 90 -5.11 -0.81 2.74
C MET A 90 -4.61 -2.16 2.23
N SER A 91 -3.67 -2.11 1.30
CA SER A 91 -2.95 -3.28 0.85
C SER A 91 -2.27 -4.01 2.01
N SER A 92 -2.45 -5.32 2.10
CA SER A 92 -1.78 -6.14 3.13
C SER A 92 -0.29 -6.33 2.89
N ARG A 93 0.18 -6.02 1.67
CA ARG A 93 1.58 -6.06 1.24
C ARG A 93 1.85 -4.94 0.25
N SER A 94 3.11 -4.63 0.02
CA SER A 94 3.55 -3.78 -1.08
C SER A 94 3.77 -4.61 -2.36
N TYR A 95 3.77 -3.94 -3.51
CA TYR A 95 3.87 -4.55 -4.84
C TYR A 95 5.04 -3.96 -5.62
N LEU A 96 5.77 -4.76 -6.38
CA LEU A 96 6.86 -4.25 -7.20
C LEU A 96 6.36 -3.49 -8.44
N ARG A 97 5.11 -3.73 -8.86
CA ARG A 97 4.52 -3.17 -10.09
C ARG A 97 3.17 -2.50 -9.79
N ALA A 98 2.96 -1.32 -10.36
CA ALA A 98 1.70 -0.57 -10.25
C ALA A 98 0.49 -1.41 -10.69
N ARG A 99 0.61 -2.12 -11.81
CA ARG A 99 -0.47 -2.96 -12.36
C ARG A 99 -0.90 -4.07 -11.39
N GLU A 100 0.03 -4.69 -10.69
CA GLU A 100 -0.29 -5.73 -9.71
C GLU A 100 -0.99 -5.14 -8.47
N CYS A 101 -0.60 -3.93 -8.08
CA CYS A 101 -1.25 -3.19 -7.01
C CYS A 101 -2.69 -2.82 -7.38
N HIS A 102 -2.90 -2.27 -8.58
CA HIS A 102 -4.25 -1.98 -9.12
C HIS A 102 -5.11 -3.23 -9.19
N TYR A 103 -4.58 -4.32 -9.75
CA TYR A 103 -5.32 -5.58 -9.82
C TYR A 103 -5.73 -6.08 -8.42
N ASN A 104 -4.87 -5.96 -7.42
CA ASN A 104 -5.24 -6.34 -6.06
C ASN A 104 -6.31 -5.42 -5.46
N LEU A 105 -6.23 -4.11 -5.71
CA LEU A 105 -7.25 -3.14 -5.31
C LEU A 105 -8.61 -3.46 -5.95
N GLU A 106 -8.65 -3.75 -7.25
CA GLU A 106 -9.88 -4.14 -7.95
C GLU A 106 -10.51 -5.37 -7.29
N ARG A 107 -9.70 -6.40 -7.02
CA ARG A 107 -10.18 -7.60 -6.30
C ARG A 107 -10.67 -7.31 -4.90
N PHE A 108 -10.06 -6.35 -4.20
CA PHE A 108 -10.55 -5.90 -2.91
C PHE A 108 -11.92 -5.23 -3.06
N LEU A 109 -12.06 -4.26 -3.96
CA LEU A 109 -13.31 -3.51 -4.18
C LEU A 109 -14.46 -4.43 -4.62
N GLU A 110 -14.21 -5.35 -5.56
CA GLU A 110 -15.19 -6.35 -5.99
C GLU A 110 -15.67 -7.23 -4.82
N ALA A 111 -14.77 -7.58 -3.91
CA ALA A 111 -15.06 -8.51 -2.83
C ALA A 111 -15.80 -7.87 -1.64
N VAL A 112 -15.56 -6.59 -1.33
CA VAL A 112 -16.12 -5.92 -0.14
C VAL A 112 -17.65 -6.09 0.01
N PRO A 113 -18.49 -5.74 -0.99
CA PRO A 113 -19.94 -5.72 -0.80
C PRO A 113 -20.54 -7.12 -0.58
N ALA A 114 -19.93 -8.17 -1.14
CA ALA A 114 -20.44 -9.54 -1.09
C ALA A 114 -19.68 -10.45 -0.11
N ALA A 115 -18.63 -9.95 0.55
CA ALA A 115 -17.81 -10.77 1.45
C ALA A 115 -18.58 -11.16 2.71
N LEU A 116 -18.39 -12.41 3.13
CA LEU A 116 -18.95 -12.92 4.38
C LEU A 116 -18.22 -12.31 5.59
N VAL A 117 -18.98 -11.88 6.59
CA VAL A 117 -18.44 -11.40 7.87
C VAL A 117 -18.40 -12.58 8.85
N VAL A 118 -17.21 -13.16 9.06
CA VAL A 118 -17.05 -14.35 9.90
C VAL A 118 -17.13 -13.99 11.38
N ALA A 119 -17.78 -14.85 12.18
CA ALA A 119 -17.86 -14.68 13.62
C ALA A 119 -16.53 -14.97 14.34
N GLY A 120 -16.26 -14.22 15.41
CA GLY A 120 -15.12 -14.43 16.31
C GLY A 120 -13.78 -13.93 15.80
N THR A 121 -12.77 -14.03 16.67
CA THR A 121 -11.38 -13.64 16.39
C THR A 121 -10.46 -14.84 16.27
N ARG A 122 -9.41 -14.73 15.46
CA ARG A 122 -8.30 -15.68 15.40
C ARG A 122 -7.07 -15.06 16.02
N SER A 123 -6.45 -15.74 16.96
CA SER A 123 -5.19 -15.28 17.57
C SER A 123 -4.04 -15.46 16.57
N VAL A 124 -3.29 -14.39 16.34
CA VAL A 124 -2.04 -14.45 15.56
C VAL A 124 -0.88 -14.46 16.55
N ARG A 125 -0.16 -15.58 16.67
CA ARG A 125 1.06 -15.61 17.50
C ARG A 125 2.12 -14.72 16.86
N GLY A 126 2.72 -13.86 17.68
CA GLY A 126 3.68 -12.83 17.30
C GLY A 126 4.74 -13.32 16.33
N GLY A 127 4.60 -12.93 15.08
CA GLY A 127 5.61 -13.05 14.04
C GLY A 127 5.64 -11.74 13.31
N HIS A 128 6.52 -10.84 13.73
CA HIS A 128 6.60 -9.44 13.34
C HIS A 128 5.28 -8.68 13.57
N ARG A 129 5.29 -7.68 14.46
CA ARG A 129 4.48 -6.47 14.25
C ARG A 129 4.66 -6.15 12.77
N MET A 130 3.65 -6.39 11.92
CA MET A 130 3.73 -6.14 10.48
C MET A 130 3.80 -4.63 10.33
N ALA A 131 5.00 -4.13 10.60
CA ALA A 131 5.45 -2.78 10.45
C ALA A 131 5.62 -2.56 8.95
N PHE A 132 4.49 -2.53 8.24
CA PHE A 132 4.29 -1.29 7.51
C PHE A 132 4.20 -0.25 8.60
N ASN A 133 5.16 0.67 8.64
CA ASN A 133 5.05 1.87 9.43
C ASN A 133 3.83 2.61 8.88
N ALA A 134 2.64 2.19 9.30
CA ALA A 134 1.36 2.67 8.80
C ALA A 134 1.14 4.13 9.18
N THR A 135 2.00 4.70 10.02
CA THR A 135 2.03 6.13 10.30
C THR A 135 3.03 6.86 9.41
N GLY A 136 4.20 6.27 9.11
CA GLY A 136 5.24 6.90 8.29
C GLY A 136 4.96 6.81 6.78
N ASP A 137 4.60 5.62 6.30
CA ASP A 137 4.33 5.38 4.87
C ASP A 137 2.94 5.87 4.46
N LEU A 138 1.94 5.92 5.36
CA LEU A 138 0.65 6.57 5.02
C LEU A 138 0.72 8.09 5.03
N ALA A 139 1.54 8.69 5.91
CA ALA A 139 1.79 10.13 5.86
C ALA A 139 2.53 10.54 4.58
N ALA A 140 3.36 9.65 4.02
CA ALA A 140 4.06 9.86 2.76
C ALA A 140 3.19 9.63 1.51
N LEU A 141 1.96 9.12 1.65
CA LEU A 141 1.04 9.05 0.53
C LEU A 141 0.27 10.36 0.42
N PRO A 142 0.30 11.05 -0.75
CA PRO A 142 -0.42 12.31 -0.92
C PRO A 142 -1.90 12.13 -0.56
N PRO A 143 -2.58 13.15 0.00
CA PRO A 143 -4.02 13.09 0.23
C PRO A 143 -4.74 12.70 -1.06
N SER A 144 -5.83 11.94 -0.95
CA SER A 144 -6.58 11.49 -2.12
C SER A 144 -6.96 12.72 -2.94
N PRO A 145 -6.61 12.78 -4.25
CA PRO A 145 -7.06 13.88 -5.08
C PRO A 145 -8.61 13.88 -5.11
N ALA A 146 -9.20 15.08 -5.17
CA ALA A 146 -10.64 15.25 -5.26
C ALA A 146 -11.28 14.33 -6.34
N PRO A 147 -12.56 13.92 -6.19
CA PRO A 147 -13.27 13.07 -7.15
C PRO A 147 -12.94 13.42 -8.60
N TRP A 148 -12.31 12.48 -9.31
CA TRP A 148 -11.96 12.68 -10.71
C TRP A 148 -13.20 12.76 -11.59
N GLY A 149 -13.60 14.00 -11.90
CA GLY A 149 -14.48 14.38 -13.00
C GLY A 149 -13.71 14.96 -14.20
N ALA A 150 -12.39 14.79 -14.30
CA ALA A 150 -11.61 15.24 -15.43
C ALA A 150 -10.50 14.24 -15.77
N ARG A 151 -10.56 13.68 -16.98
CA ARG A 151 -9.45 12.95 -17.60
C ARG A 151 -8.21 13.85 -17.61
N ALA A 152 -7.11 13.40 -17.03
CA ALA A 152 -5.78 13.76 -17.46
C ALA A 152 -5.10 12.48 -17.97
N PRO A 153 -4.53 12.48 -19.19
CA PRO A 153 -3.78 11.33 -19.68
C PRO A 153 -2.56 11.14 -18.78
N TYR A 154 -2.14 9.89 -18.64
CA TYR A 154 -0.90 9.42 -18.04
C TYR A 154 0.23 10.44 -18.22
N ALA A 155 0.40 11.35 -17.26
CA ALA A 155 1.45 12.35 -17.30
C ALA A 155 2.75 11.62 -16.96
N ASP A 156 3.67 11.69 -17.92
CA ASP A 156 5.03 11.21 -17.87
C ASP A 156 5.64 11.40 -16.48
N ARG A 157 6.11 10.30 -15.89
CA ARG A 157 7.09 10.42 -14.80
C ARG A 157 8.37 11.03 -15.36
N PRO A 158 9.11 11.84 -14.58
CA PRO A 158 10.44 12.27 -14.99
C PRO A 158 11.32 11.05 -15.25
N ARG A 159 11.89 10.95 -16.46
CA ARG A 159 12.99 10.03 -16.73
C ARG A 159 14.17 10.44 -15.86
N HIS A 160 14.39 9.70 -14.76
CA HIS A 160 15.65 9.79 -14.04
C HIS A 160 16.72 9.08 -14.86
N GLY A 161 17.29 9.82 -15.81
CA GLY A 161 18.26 9.33 -16.78
C GLY A 161 19.10 10.47 -17.33
N ASP A 162 19.64 11.31 -16.45
CA ASP A 162 20.75 12.20 -16.80
C ASP A 162 21.94 11.89 -15.88
N ARG A 163 22.63 10.77 -16.18
CA ARG A 163 24.02 10.59 -15.78
C ARG A 163 24.84 10.93 -17.01
N GLY A 164 25.56 12.03 -16.90
CA GLY A 164 26.28 12.67 -17.99
C GLY A 164 27.16 11.72 -18.78
N ALA A 165 26.92 11.71 -20.09
CA ALA A 165 27.90 11.28 -21.07
C ALA A 165 29.04 12.32 -21.09
N ARG A 166 30.16 12.03 -20.41
CA ARG A 166 31.45 12.62 -20.78
C ARG A 166 32.18 11.66 -21.70
N ALA A 167 32.41 12.16 -22.91
CA ALA A 167 33.07 11.49 -24.00
C ALA A 167 34.47 10.98 -23.61
N ARG A 168 34.78 9.77 -24.08
CA ARG A 168 36.14 9.29 -24.26
C ARG A 168 36.66 9.77 -25.60
N GLY A 169 37.91 10.21 -25.63
CA GLY A 169 38.77 10.12 -26.81
C GLY A 169 39.32 11.45 -27.31
N ALA A 170 40.60 11.71 -27.03
CA ALA A 170 41.64 11.81 -28.06
C ALA A 170 42.99 12.15 -27.39
N HIS A 171 43.93 11.20 -27.49
CA HIS A 171 45.35 11.42 -27.28
C HIS A 171 45.87 12.45 -28.32
N PRO A 172 46.63 13.48 -27.94
CA PRO A 172 47.47 14.19 -28.89
C PRO A 172 48.73 13.37 -29.15
N LEU A 173 48.86 12.89 -30.40
CA LEU A 173 50.11 12.42 -30.97
C LEU A 173 51.06 13.61 -31.17
N SER A 174 52.30 13.45 -30.74
CA SER A 174 53.43 14.33 -31.07
C SER A 174 53.58 14.53 -32.58
N PRO A 175 53.97 15.73 -33.02
CA PRO A 175 54.71 15.89 -34.26
C PRO A 175 56.12 16.48 -34.02
N ALA A 176 57.12 15.78 -34.55
CA ALA A 176 58.38 16.34 -35.04
C ALA A 176 58.84 15.43 -36.20
N PRO A 177 59.71 15.85 -37.14
CA PRO A 177 60.34 17.15 -37.36
C PRO A 177 60.08 17.70 -38.79
N GLY A 178 60.42 18.98 -39.00
CA GLY A 178 60.47 19.57 -40.33
C GLY A 178 61.31 20.84 -40.35
N SER A 179 62.59 20.70 -40.71
CA SER A 179 63.43 21.82 -41.15
C SER A 179 62.90 22.36 -42.48
N PRO A 180 63.13 23.65 -42.82
CA PRO A 180 64.18 23.89 -43.80
C PRO A 180 64.96 25.23 -43.69
N THR A 181 66.22 25.17 -44.12
CA THR A 181 67.08 26.20 -44.76
C THR A 181 67.12 27.65 -44.25
N ALA A 182 68.31 28.06 -43.80
CA ALA A 182 69.16 28.98 -44.55
C ALA A 182 70.62 28.50 -44.44
#